data_AF-X0SPV6-F1
#
_entry.id   AF-X0SPV6-F1
#
_cell.length_a   1.000
_cell.length_b   1.000
_cell.length_c   1.000
_cell.angle_alpha   90.00
_cell.angle_beta   90.00
_cell.angle_gamma   90.00
#
_symmetry.space_group_name_H-M   'P 1'
#
loop_
_entity.id
_entity.type
_entity.pdbx_description
1 polymer ?
#
loop_
_entity_poly.entity_id
_entity_poly.type
_entity_poly.pdbx_seq_one_letter_code
_entity_poly.pdbx_strand_id
1 'polypeptide(L)'
;MADEHPAEQYVNDVLAGRIVACKLVRQACQRHVDDLARGYKRGICFDPDEGDRAIQFFRHLKHSKGKWAGEEFVLEGWQQFILWSLFGWMRDDTGKRRFREGYIEVARKNGKSTMLAGIGLFGLLADRESGAEIYTLGTKLDQARIIHAQAVR
;
A
#
# COMPACT_ATOMS: atom_id res chain seq x y z
N MET A 1 -11.41 16.84 -17.67
CA MET A 1 -11.93 15.69 -16.90
C MET A 1 -10.80 15.32 -15.98
N ALA A 2 -10.96 15.41 -14.66
CA ALA A 2 -9.89 15.01 -13.76
C ALA A 2 -9.62 13.52 -14.02
N ASP A 3 -8.37 13.16 -14.31
CA ASP A 3 -7.99 11.75 -14.50
C ASP A 3 -8.31 10.99 -13.21
N GLU A 4 -8.99 9.85 -13.33
CA GLU A 4 -9.36 8.98 -12.21
C GLU A 4 -8.09 8.50 -11.49
N HIS A 5 -8.09 8.50 -10.15
CA HIS A 5 -6.92 8.12 -9.36
C HIS A 5 -6.52 6.66 -9.70
N PRO A 6 -5.23 6.31 -9.93
CA PRO A 6 -4.87 4.98 -10.45
C PRO A 6 -5.29 3.82 -9.54
N ALA A 7 -5.37 4.03 -8.22
CA ALA A 7 -5.90 3.04 -7.29
C ALA A 7 -7.43 2.85 -7.44
N GLU A 8 -8.16 3.92 -7.73
CA GLU A 8 -9.60 3.87 -8.00
C GLU A 8 -9.89 3.18 -9.34
N GLN A 9 -9.11 3.51 -10.38
CA GLN A 9 -9.15 2.80 -11.66
C GLN A 9 -8.89 1.30 -11.48
N TYR A 10 -7.92 0.90 -10.66
CA TYR A 10 -7.66 -0.51 -10.34
C TYR A 10 -8.89 -1.19 -9.69
N VAL A 11 -9.54 -0.53 -8.73
CA VAL A 11 -10.76 -1.02 -8.08
C VAL A 11 -11.87 -1.23 -9.13
N ASN A 12 -12.09 -0.23 -9.97
CA ASN A 12 -13.09 -0.27 -11.04
C ASN A 12 -12.81 -1.39 -12.03
N ASP A 13 -11.56 -1.58 -12.44
CA ASP A 13 -11.14 -2.62 -13.37
C ASP A 13 -11.31 -4.03 -12.80
N VAL A 14 -11.01 -4.23 -11.51
CA VAL A 14 -11.22 -5.50 -10.82
C VAL A 14 -12.71 -5.83 -10.69
N LEU A 15 -13.53 -4.86 -10.29
CA LEU A 15 -14.98 -5.06 -10.11
C LEU A 15 -15.72 -5.23 -11.42
N ALA A 16 -15.30 -4.54 -12.48
CA ALA A 16 -15.81 -4.72 -13.84
C ALA A 16 -15.30 -6.00 -14.52
N GLY A 17 -14.36 -6.72 -13.90
CA GLY A 17 -13.78 -7.94 -14.46
C GLY A 17 -12.77 -7.72 -15.59
N ARG A 18 -12.34 -6.47 -15.84
CA ARG A 18 -11.25 -6.14 -16.77
C ARG A 18 -9.91 -6.67 -16.28
N ILE A 19 -9.69 -6.63 -14.97
CA ILE A 19 -8.56 -7.30 -14.30
C ILE A 19 -9.05 -8.60 -13.67
N VAL A 20 -8.46 -9.71 -14.07
CA VAL A 20 -8.73 -11.02 -13.45
C VAL A 20 -8.10 -11.05 -12.06
N ALA A 21 -8.94 -11.14 -11.04
CA ALA A 21 -8.52 -11.16 -9.65
C ALA A 21 -9.22 -12.28 -8.87
N CYS A 22 -8.56 -12.78 -7.82
CA CYS A 22 -9.15 -13.80 -6.96
C CYS A 22 -10.30 -13.23 -6.12
N LYS A 23 -11.06 -14.12 -5.48
CA LYS A 23 -12.21 -13.74 -4.63
C LYS A 23 -11.83 -12.69 -3.57
N LEU A 24 -10.69 -12.86 -2.91
CA LEU A 24 -10.26 -11.97 -1.81
C LEU A 24 -9.92 -10.56 -2.31
N VAL A 25 -9.28 -10.43 -3.48
CA VAL A 25 -8.98 -9.12 -4.07
C VAL A 25 -10.26 -8.42 -4.51
N ARG A 26 -11.20 -9.13 -5.15
CA ARG A 26 -12.52 -8.58 -5.50
C ARG A 26 -13.28 -8.12 -4.26
N GLN A 27 -13.26 -8.90 -3.18
CA GLN A 27 -13.88 -8.53 -1.91
C GLN A 27 -13.22 -7.31 -1.27
N ALA A 28 -11.89 -7.14 -1.37
CA ALA A 28 -11.20 -5.95 -0.89
C ALA A 28 -11.60 -4.70 -1.68
N CYS A 29 -11.69 -4.80 -3.01
CA CYS A 29 -12.17 -3.72 -3.89
C CYS A 29 -13.63 -3.37 -3.59
N GLN A 30 -14.50 -4.37 -3.45
CA GLN A 30 -15.90 -4.14 -3.11
C GLN A 30 -16.06 -3.51 -1.73
N ARG A 31 -15.27 -3.98 -0.75
CA ARG A 31 -15.24 -3.39 0.59
C ARG A 31 -14.88 -1.90 0.52
N HIS A 32 -13.87 -1.51 -0.27
CA HIS A 32 -13.52 -0.10 -0.44
C HIS A 32 -14.72 0.73 -0.93
N VAL A 33 -15.42 0.26 -1.97
CA VAL A 33 -16.62 0.94 -2.51
C VAL A 33 -17.77 0.98 -1.48
N ASP A 34 -18.04 -0.12 -0.79
CA ASP A 34 -19.08 -0.20 0.24
C ASP A 34 -18.77 0.73 1.43
N ASP A 35 -17.50 0.82 1.80
CA ASP A 35 -17.02 1.70 2.85
C ASP A 35 -17.09 3.17 2.42
N LEU A 36 -16.86 3.53 1.16
CA LEU A 36 -17.12 4.90 0.67
C LEU A 36 -18.60 5.26 0.82
N ALA A 37 -19.50 4.35 0.48
CA ALA A 37 -20.94 4.60 0.53
C ALA A 37 -21.52 4.60 1.95
N ARG A 38 -20.95 3.81 2.89
CA ARG A 38 -21.58 3.53 4.20
C ARG A 38 -20.59 3.54 5.37
N GLY A 39 -19.34 3.93 5.15
CA GLY A 39 -18.27 3.98 6.14
C GLY A 39 -18.59 4.89 7.32
N TYR A 40 -19.16 6.06 7.05
CA TYR A 40 -19.54 7.04 8.07
C TYR A 40 -20.45 6.45 9.18
N LYS A 41 -21.30 5.46 8.86
CA LYS A 41 -22.15 4.79 9.85
C LYS A 41 -21.36 3.97 10.89
N ARG A 42 -20.11 3.65 10.58
CA ARG A 42 -19.15 2.93 11.45
C ARG A 42 -18.06 3.85 12.00
N GLY A 43 -18.16 5.17 11.79
CA GLY A 43 -17.15 6.13 12.23
C GLY A 43 -15.82 5.99 11.48
N ILE A 44 -15.87 5.70 10.18
CA ILE A 44 -14.70 5.68 9.31
C ILE A 44 -14.90 6.59 8.11
N CYS A 45 -13.85 7.32 7.75
CA CYS A 45 -13.78 8.14 6.56
C CYS A 45 -12.59 7.73 5.68
N PHE A 46 -12.68 8.11 4.41
CA PHE A 46 -11.59 7.94 3.48
C PHE A 46 -10.94 9.29 3.23
N ASP A 47 -9.67 9.39 3.59
CA ASP A 47 -8.80 10.53 3.33
C ASP A 47 -7.86 10.15 2.17
N PRO A 48 -8.15 10.58 0.93
CA PRO A 48 -7.32 10.26 -0.22
C PRO A 48 -5.91 10.87 -0.10
N ASP A 49 -5.77 12.04 0.54
CA ASP A 49 -4.49 12.73 0.66
C ASP A 49 -3.51 11.95 1.57
N GLU A 50 -4.00 11.35 2.66
CA GLU A 50 -3.18 10.48 3.52
C GLU A 50 -2.74 9.19 2.80
N GLY A 51 -3.60 8.62 1.96
CA GLY A 51 -3.24 7.50 1.11
C GLY A 51 -2.20 7.89 0.05
N ASP A 52 -2.39 9.03 -0.59
CA ASP A 52 -1.51 9.55 -1.64
C ASP A 52 -0.15 9.92 -1.10
N ARG A 53 -0.08 10.45 0.13
CA ARG A 53 1.19 10.71 0.83
C ARG A 53 2.06 9.45 0.90
N ALA A 54 1.46 8.29 1.20
CA ALA A 54 2.18 7.02 1.21
C ALA A 54 2.61 6.57 -0.20
N ILE A 55 1.77 6.78 -1.22
CA ILE A 55 2.07 6.43 -2.62
C ILE A 55 3.19 7.33 -3.18
N GLN A 56 3.07 8.64 -3.02
CA GLN A 56 4.03 9.62 -3.55
C GLN A 56 5.41 9.46 -2.91
N PHE A 57 5.50 8.98 -1.67
CA PHE A 57 6.77 8.67 -1.04
C PHE A 57 7.63 7.69 -1.88
N PHE A 58 7.00 6.74 -2.57
CA PHE A 58 7.73 5.77 -3.41
C PHE A 58 8.46 6.43 -4.59
N ARG A 59 8.05 7.63 -5.02
CA ARG A 59 8.75 8.38 -6.08
C ARG A 59 10.12 8.88 -5.63
N HIS A 60 10.34 9.00 -4.32
CA HIS A 60 11.67 9.28 -3.76
C HIS A 60 12.54 8.03 -3.65
N LEU A 61 11.98 6.84 -3.89
CA LEU A 61 12.69 5.57 -3.84
C LEU A 61 13.11 5.14 -5.24
N LYS A 62 14.18 4.36 -5.31
CA LYS A 62 14.71 3.82 -6.57
C LYS A 62 14.73 2.30 -6.54
N HIS A 63 14.58 1.70 -7.71
CA HIS A 63 14.86 0.28 -7.87
C HIS A 63 16.34 0.01 -7.59
N SER A 64 16.61 -0.95 -6.71
CA SER A 64 17.98 -1.27 -6.27
C SER A 64 18.69 -2.31 -7.16
N LYS A 65 17.95 -3.02 -8.01
CA LYS A 65 18.43 -4.20 -8.74
C LYS A 65 17.72 -4.40 -10.09
N GLY A 66 18.39 -5.12 -10.98
CA GLY A 66 17.85 -5.55 -12.26
C GLY A 66 17.91 -4.46 -13.32
N LYS A 67 17.16 -4.64 -14.41
CA LYS A 67 17.16 -3.72 -15.56
C LYS A 67 16.69 -2.30 -15.23
N TRP A 68 15.96 -2.14 -14.14
CA TRP A 68 15.40 -0.86 -13.69
C TRP A 68 16.27 -0.16 -12.64
N ALA A 69 17.45 -0.70 -12.32
CA ALA A 69 18.27 -0.17 -11.23
C ALA A 69 18.58 1.33 -11.42
N GLY A 70 18.31 2.13 -10.40
CA GLY A 70 18.48 3.60 -10.43
C GLY A 70 17.28 4.39 -10.93
N GLU A 71 16.28 3.74 -11.53
CA GLU A 71 15.01 4.37 -11.91
C GLU A 71 14.06 4.51 -10.71
N GLU A 72 13.15 5.49 -10.79
CA GLU A 72 12.11 5.72 -9.79
C GLU A 72 11.25 4.48 -9.57
N PHE A 73 10.90 4.18 -8.33
CA PHE A 73 10.00 3.09 -8.01
C PHE A 73 8.55 3.52 -8.24
N VAL A 74 8.04 3.29 -9.45
CA VAL A 74 6.62 3.54 -9.77
C VAL A 74 5.78 2.34 -9.36
N LEU A 75 4.84 2.58 -8.44
CA LEU A 75 3.92 1.55 -7.95
C LEU A 75 2.89 1.17 -9.03
N GLU A 76 2.61 -0.12 -9.18
CA GLU A 76 1.49 -0.57 -10.00
C GLU A 76 0.15 -0.34 -9.32
N GLY A 77 -0.95 -0.33 -10.08
CA GLY A 77 -2.30 -0.02 -9.57
C GLY A 77 -2.72 -0.86 -8.36
N TRP A 78 -2.37 -2.15 -8.32
CA TRP A 78 -2.66 -3.01 -7.16
C TRP A 78 -1.84 -2.63 -5.91
N GLN A 79 -0.59 -2.20 -6.09
CA GLN A 79 0.28 -1.74 -5.00
C GLN A 79 -0.24 -0.40 -4.46
N GLN A 80 -0.60 0.51 -5.37
CA GLN A 80 -1.24 1.76 -5.03
C GLN A 80 -2.54 1.52 -4.26
N PHE A 81 -3.43 0.64 -4.74
CA PHE A 81 -4.67 0.32 -4.03
C PHE A 81 -4.45 -0.22 -2.61
N ILE A 82 -3.44 -1.08 -2.41
CA ILE A 82 -3.09 -1.56 -1.07
C ILE A 82 -2.67 -0.40 -0.17
N LEU A 83 -1.75 0.45 -0.63
CA LEU A 83 -1.26 1.59 0.17
C LEU A 83 -2.36 2.61 0.42
N TRP A 84 -3.09 3.00 -0.61
CA TRP A 84 -4.22 3.91 -0.53
C TRP A 84 -5.26 3.43 0.48
N SER A 85 -5.57 2.13 0.46
CA SER A 85 -6.50 1.54 1.41
C SER A 85 -5.94 1.52 2.83
N LEU A 86 -4.69 1.09 3.03
CA LEU A 86 -4.10 0.95 4.36
C LEU A 86 -3.87 2.29 5.05
N PHE A 87 -3.45 3.31 4.29
CA PHE A 87 -3.06 4.61 4.81
C PHE A 87 -4.17 5.67 4.72
N GLY A 88 -5.11 5.55 3.77
CA GLY A 88 -6.19 6.52 3.57
C GLY A 88 -7.49 6.23 4.31
N TRP A 89 -7.75 5.00 4.76
CA TRP A 89 -8.92 4.73 5.60
C TRP A 89 -8.65 5.10 7.06
N MET A 90 -9.41 6.06 7.59
CA MET A 90 -9.22 6.65 8.91
C MET A 90 -10.45 6.43 9.79
N ARG A 91 -10.27 6.56 11.10
CA ARG A 91 -11.34 6.61 12.09
C ARG A 91 -11.67 8.07 12.40
N ASP A 92 -12.95 8.40 12.36
CA ASP A 92 -13.44 9.78 12.52
C ASP A 92 -13.17 10.33 13.93
N ASP A 93 -13.22 9.46 14.94
CA ASP A 93 -13.12 9.82 16.35
C ASP A 93 -11.68 10.14 16.81
N THR A 94 -10.69 9.50 16.19
CA THR A 94 -9.30 9.49 16.65
C THR A 94 -8.33 10.06 15.62
N GLY A 95 -8.74 10.20 14.36
CA GLY A 95 -7.84 10.58 13.27
C GLY A 95 -6.74 9.53 13.02
N LYS A 96 -6.93 8.29 13.48
CA LYS A 96 -5.98 7.18 13.30
C LYS A 96 -6.43 6.27 12.16
N ARG A 97 -5.49 5.50 11.59
CA ARG A 97 -5.83 4.49 10.58
C ARG A 97 -6.87 3.50 11.10
N ARG A 98 -7.84 3.21 10.24
CA ARG A 98 -8.77 2.10 10.43
C ARG A 98 -8.02 0.76 10.42
N PHE A 99 -7.16 0.56 9.41
CA PHE A 99 -6.42 -0.68 9.25
C PHE A 99 -5.11 -0.60 10.03
N ARG A 100 -4.97 -1.52 10.99
CA ARG A 100 -3.73 -1.71 11.77
C ARG A 100 -2.87 -2.84 11.20
N GLU A 101 -3.49 -3.74 10.44
CA GLU A 101 -2.88 -4.95 9.90
C GLU A 101 -3.31 -5.13 8.45
N GLY A 102 -2.39 -5.58 7.62
CA GLY A 102 -2.62 -5.94 6.22
C GLY A 102 -2.12 -7.34 5.93
N TYR A 103 -3.01 -8.21 5.42
CA TYR A 103 -2.64 -9.54 4.95
C TYR A 103 -2.64 -9.55 3.42
N ILE A 104 -1.48 -9.81 2.82
CA ILE A 104 -1.27 -9.68 1.38
C ILE A 104 -0.58 -10.93 0.85
N GLU A 105 -1.27 -11.66 -0.03
CA GLU A 105 -0.70 -12.81 -0.75
C GLU A 105 -0.28 -12.38 -2.15
N VAL A 106 1.03 -12.44 -2.42
CA VAL A 106 1.57 -12.10 -3.74
C VAL A 106 2.52 -13.18 -4.23
N ALA A 107 2.34 -13.60 -5.47
CA ALA A 107 3.23 -14.55 -6.15
C ALA A 107 4.67 -14.02 -6.22
N ARG A 108 5.63 -14.92 -6.46
CA ARG A 108 7.07 -14.58 -6.56
C ARG A 108 7.30 -13.63 -7.75
N LYS A 109 8.33 -12.78 -7.65
CA LYS A 109 8.76 -11.81 -8.68
C LYS A 109 7.82 -10.64 -9.00
N ASN A 110 6.81 -10.38 -8.18
CA ASN A 110 5.91 -9.20 -8.30
C ASN A 110 6.34 -8.01 -7.43
N GLY A 111 7.63 -7.81 -7.18
CA GLY A 111 8.10 -6.62 -6.45
C GLY A 111 7.71 -6.48 -4.97
N LYS A 112 7.03 -7.48 -4.36
CA LYS A 112 6.52 -7.36 -2.98
C LYS A 112 7.57 -7.01 -1.91
N SER A 113 8.79 -7.55 -2.01
CA SER A 113 9.84 -7.28 -1.03
C SER A 113 10.33 -5.84 -1.11
N THR A 114 10.40 -5.28 -2.32
CA THR A 114 10.77 -3.88 -2.53
C THR A 114 9.65 -2.95 -2.06
N MET A 115 8.39 -3.31 -2.32
CA MET A 115 7.23 -2.60 -1.78
C MET A 115 7.24 -2.56 -0.25
N LEU A 116 7.46 -3.71 0.42
CA LEU A 116 7.54 -3.78 1.88
C LEU A 116 8.72 -2.97 2.45
N ALA A 117 9.86 -2.93 1.75
CA ALA A 117 10.97 -2.08 2.14
C ALA A 117 10.60 -0.59 2.07
N GLY A 118 9.90 -0.16 1.01
CA GLY A 118 9.38 1.19 0.88
C GLY A 118 8.35 1.55 1.95
N ILE A 119 7.45 0.62 2.30
CA ILE A 119 6.52 0.82 3.44
C ILE A 119 7.28 1.00 4.75
N GLY A 120 8.33 0.21 4.99
CA GLY A 120 9.18 0.35 6.17
C GLY A 120 9.87 1.71 6.23
N LEU A 121 10.46 2.17 5.12
CA LEU A 121 11.09 3.48 5.02
C LEU A 121 10.08 4.63 5.20
N PHE A 122 8.88 4.49 4.64
CA PHE A 122 7.80 5.44 4.85
C PHE A 122 7.44 5.53 6.33
N GLY A 123 7.22 4.38 6.99
CA GLY A 123 6.98 4.25 8.42
C GLY A 123 8.05 4.96 9.26
N LEU A 124 9.31 4.79 8.88
CA LEU A 124 10.46 5.35 9.59
C LEU A 124 10.62 6.86 9.39
N LEU A 125 10.39 7.37 8.17
CA LEU A 125 10.82 8.72 7.77
C LEU A 125 9.68 9.70 7.58
N ALA A 126 8.52 9.23 7.15
CA ALA A 126 7.45 10.08 6.66
C ALA A 126 6.12 9.87 7.39
N ASP A 127 5.97 8.82 8.20
CA ASP A 127 4.67 8.42 8.76
C ASP A 127 4.20 9.17 10.01
N ARG A 128 4.92 10.23 10.38
CA ARG A 128 4.63 11.11 11.52
C ARG A 128 4.61 10.40 12.89
N GLU A 129 5.18 9.20 12.98
CA GLU A 129 5.36 8.47 14.24
C GLU A 129 6.75 8.77 14.82
N SER A 130 6.78 9.37 16.02
CA SER A 130 8.04 9.72 16.69
C SER A 130 8.68 8.49 17.31
N GLY A 131 9.94 8.21 16.96
CA GLY A 131 10.65 7.04 17.47
C GLY A 131 10.13 5.72 16.89
N ALA A 132 9.65 5.73 15.64
CA ALA A 132 9.15 4.55 14.96
C ALA A 132 10.21 3.45 14.87
N GLU A 133 9.84 2.24 15.29
CA GLU A 133 10.67 1.05 15.14
C GLU A 133 10.08 0.13 14.07
N ILE A 134 10.89 -0.20 13.06
CA ILE A 134 10.46 -1.01 11.92
C ILE A 134 11.17 -2.36 11.95
N TYR A 135 10.38 -3.42 12.13
CA TYR A 135 10.88 -4.79 12.23
C TYR A 135 10.52 -5.60 11.00
N THR A 136 11.51 -6.33 10.46
CA THR A 136 11.30 -7.33 9.41
C THR A 136 11.38 -8.71 10.03
N LEU A 137 10.30 -9.48 9.95
CA LEU A 137 10.21 -10.82 10.52
C LEU A 137 10.09 -11.87 9.40
N GLY A 138 10.63 -13.05 9.65
CA GLY A 138 10.56 -14.19 8.74
C GLY A 138 10.95 -15.48 9.44
N THR A 139 10.57 -16.63 8.88
CA THR A 139 10.89 -17.95 9.46
C THR A 139 12.38 -18.24 9.51
N LYS A 140 13.16 -17.58 8.64
CA LYS A 140 14.63 -17.63 8.63
C LYS A 140 15.17 -16.21 8.61
N LEU A 141 16.25 -15.98 9.36
CA LEU A 141 16.93 -14.67 9.42
C LEU A 141 17.31 -14.16 8.02
N ASP A 142 17.80 -15.03 7.15
CA ASP A 142 18.17 -14.62 5.79
C ASP A 142 16.98 -14.17 4.94
N GLN A 143 15.77 -14.68 5.22
CA GLN A 143 14.56 -14.19 4.55
C GLN A 143 14.15 -12.81 5.09
N ALA A 144 14.22 -12.60 6.40
CA ALA A 144 13.96 -11.29 7.01
C ALA A 144 14.94 -10.23 6.50
N ARG A 145 16.23 -10.58 6.42
CA ARG A 145 17.31 -9.72 5.91
C ARG A 145 17.08 -9.21 4.49
N ILE A 146 16.30 -9.90 3.66
CA ILE A 146 16.03 -9.44 2.28
C ILE A 146 15.40 -8.04 2.31
N ILE A 147 14.34 -7.85 3.10
CA ILE A 147 13.60 -6.58 3.14
C ILE A 147 14.49 -5.49 3.77
N HIS A 148 15.14 -5.77 4.90
CA HIS A 148 16.05 -4.83 5.53
C HIS A 148 17.20 -4.40 4.58
N ALA A 149 17.83 -5.36 3.90
CA ALA A 149 18.89 -5.09 2.93
C ALA A 149 18.39 -4.42 1.63
N GLN A 150 17.08 -4.39 1.37
CA GLN A 150 16.51 -3.55 0.33
C GLN A 150 16.33 -2.10 0.81
N ALA A 151 15.98 -1.89 2.08
CA ALA A 151 15.72 -0.57 2.64
C ALA A 151 17.00 0.27 2.85
N VAL A 152 18.14 -0.35 3.17
CA VAL A 152 19.41 0.36 3.47
C VAL A 152 20.31 0.60 2.26
N ARG A 153 19.83 0.34 1.04
CA ARG A 153 20.58 0.54 -0.21
C ARG A 153 20.12 1.80 -0.91
#